data_AF-A0A0C1CZ48-F1
#
_entry.id   AF-A0A0C1CZ48-F1
#
_cell.length_a   1.000
_cell.length_b   1.000
_cell.length_c   1.000
_cell.angle_alpha   90.00
_cell.angle_beta   90.00
_cell.angle_gamma   90.00
#
_symmetry.space_group_name_H-M   'P 1'
#
loop_
_entity.id
_entity.type
_entity.pdbx_description
1 polymer ?
#
loop_
_entity_poly.entity_id
_entity_poly.type
_entity_poly.pdbx_seq_one_letter_code
_entity_poly.pdbx_strand_id
1 'polypeptide(L)'
;MKKIILILFVTLIALSCNNEQVAVDSQAITTNNNSALTAKAAASTSNWGDYNIAVSVSADGSVWTYNITRVKANSKNLSHFIIDLKNCGINSATFGDILWATVNGNPADLSPTEGSGTTCNPQATTDNFVKFANVPASTTGWTLVLKFDRGYEIFTTGAAWLKAGTSCNQGVIAAPGCPKEERCSFSQGYFFANGADNNGASALWVNGLTIGGINYTQTQGNTAWFIDRGRGGDQTMNGFFQLGAVRLSGAESEVATDAAIIDAYFNGINIFTTVVTVNAPTYQYFNLPASSGGYTKAQVIAAGAKIGEYIDVNHCN
;
A
#
# COMPACT_ATOMS: atom_id res chain seq x y z
N MET A 1 27.75 15.10 -70.71
CA MET A 1 27.12 14.49 -69.52
C MET A 1 27.33 15.43 -68.34
N LYS A 2 26.31 16.16 -67.90
CA LYS A 2 26.40 17.13 -66.79
C LYS A 2 25.72 16.51 -65.56
N LYS A 3 26.46 16.39 -64.45
CA LYS A 3 25.95 15.88 -63.16
C LYS A 3 25.33 17.04 -62.37
N ILE A 4 24.07 16.91 -62.01
CA ILE A 4 23.35 17.81 -61.11
C ILE A 4 23.50 17.24 -59.70
N ILE A 5 24.08 18.03 -58.79
CA ILE A 5 24.20 17.71 -57.36
C ILE A 5 23.05 18.44 -56.64
N LEU A 6 22.16 17.65 -56.03
CA LEU A 6 21.06 18.11 -55.19
C LEU A 6 21.56 18.20 -53.75
N ILE A 7 21.64 19.41 -53.18
CA ILE A 7 21.97 19.63 -51.76
C ILE A 7 20.66 19.80 -51.00
N LEU A 8 20.37 18.83 -50.13
CA LEU A 8 19.22 18.81 -49.22
C LEU A 8 19.59 19.57 -47.93
N PHE A 9 18.97 20.73 -47.69
CA PHE A 9 19.05 21.41 -46.40
C PHE A 9 18.02 20.82 -45.43
N VAL A 10 18.50 20.10 -44.41
CA VAL A 10 17.69 19.66 -43.27
C VAL A 10 17.96 20.63 -42.12
N THR A 11 16.99 21.49 -41.83
CA THR A 11 16.99 22.38 -40.67
C THR A 11 16.46 21.61 -39.45
N LEU A 12 17.38 21.22 -38.56
CA LEU A 12 17.05 20.77 -37.19
C LEU A 12 16.69 22.00 -36.34
N ILE A 13 15.45 22.07 -35.85
CA ILE A 13 15.04 23.01 -34.80
C ILE A 13 15.34 22.34 -33.46
N ALA A 14 16.39 22.81 -32.78
CA ALA A 14 16.68 22.44 -31.39
C ALA A 14 15.86 23.34 -30.46
N LEU A 15 14.95 22.74 -29.69
CA LEU A 15 14.29 23.36 -28.55
C LEU A 15 15.29 23.48 -27.40
N SER A 16 15.61 24.70 -26.98
CA SER A 16 16.39 24.98 -25.78
C SER A 16 15.51 24.91 -24.54
N CYS A 17 15.68 23.87 -23.73
CA CYS A 17 15.34 23.92 -22.31
C CYS A 17 16.44 24.73 -21.60
N ASN A 18 16.09 25.86 -21.01
CA ASN A 18 17.00 26.56 -20.11
C ASN A 18 17.15 25.72 -18.83
N ASN A 19 18.35 25.20 -18.60
CA ASN A 19 18.77 24.66 -17.32
C ASN A 19 18.94 25.84 -16.35
N GLU A 20 17.98 26.02 -15.46
CA GLU A 20 18.18 26.84 -14.28
C GLU A 20 18.96 25.99 -13.26
N GLN A 21 20.27 26.24 -13.16
CA GLN A 21 21.12 25.62 -12.14
C GLN A 21 20.75 26.20 -10.77
N VAL A 22 19.92 25.46 -10.03
CA VAL A 22 19.73 25.69 -8.60
C VAL A 22 21.02 25.26 -7.90
N ALA A 23 21.79 26.25 -7.44
CA ALA A 23 22.91 26.01 -6.54
C ALA A 23 22.35 25.55 -5.18
N VAL A 24 22.41 24.25 -4.92
CA VAL A 24 22.11 23.67 -3.61
C VAL A 24 23.32 23.89 -2.72
N ASP A 25 23.21 24.90 -1.85
CA ASP A 25 24.16 25.13 -0.76
C ASP A 25 24.15 23.90 0.16
N SER A 26 25.29 23.21 0.18
CA SER A 26 25.49 21.98 0.93
C SER A 26 26.12 22.30 2.27
N GLN A 27 25.37 22.90 3.21
CA GLN A 27 25.77 22.94 4.61
C GLN A 27 24.61 22.71 5.59
N ALA A 28 24.78 21.61 6.34
CA ALA A 28 24.22 21.31 7.66
C ALA A 28 22.69 21.22 7.81
N ILE A 29 22.13 20.06 7.45
CA ILE A 29 21.01 19.49 8.19
C ILE A 29 21.54 18.29 8.97
N THR A 30 21.73 18.53 10.26
CA THR A 30 21.92 17.52 11.30
C THR A 30 20.84 16.44 11.20
N THR A 31 21.32 15.21 11.04
CA THR A 31 20.60 13.95 11.15
C THR A 31 19.82 13.87 12.46
N ASN A 32 18.51 14.11 12.40
CA ASN A 32 17.57 13.70 13.44
C ASN A 32 16.56 12.73 12.85
N ASN A 33 16.74 11.46 13.21
CA ASN A 33 15.78 10.35 13.17
C ASN A 33 15.07 10.08 11.84
N ASN A 34 15.75 9.28 11.02
CA ASN A 34 15.13 8.36 10.07
C ASN A 34 14.08 7.49 10.78
N SER A 35 12.82 7.91 10.76
CA SER A 35 11.69 6.99 10.70
C SER A 35 11.24 6.95 9.25
N ALA A 36 12.03 6.27 8.42
CA ALA A 36 11.54 5.73 7.16
C ALA A 36 10.49 4.66 7.51
N LEU A 37 9.24 5.08 7.64
CA LEU A 37 8.08 4.21 7.70
C LEU A 37 7.93 3.57 6.31
N THR A 38 8.74 2.54 6.07
CA THR A 38 8.36 1.44 5.19
C THR A 38 6.95 1.02 5.59
N ALA A 39 6.06 0.77 4.62
CA ALA A 39 4.70 0.28 4.86
C ALA A 39 4.78 -0.86 5.88
N LYS A 40 4.47 -0.53 7.13
CA LYS A 40 4.89 -1.36 8.26
C LYS A 40 3.98 -2.57 8.22
N ALA A 41 4.58 -3.75 8.10
CA ALA A 41 3.91 -5.02 8.33
C ALA A 41 3.00 -4.88 9.55
N ALA A 42 1.69 -5.03 9.34
CA ALA A 42 0.74 -4.93 10.43
C ALA A 42 1.02 -6.06 11.42
N ALA A 43 1.16 -5.70 12.69
CA ALA A 43 1.56 -6.60 13.75
C ALA A 43 0.48 -6.68 14.84
N SER A 44 0.22 -7.87 15.35
CA SER A 44 -0.69 -8.09 16.49
C SER A 44 -0.05 -9.01 17.52
N THR A 45 -0.55 -9.02 18.76
CA THR A 45 -0.08 -9.93 19.82
C THR A 45 -1.26 -10.45 20.64
N SER A 46 -1.30 -11.77 20.89
CA SER A 46 -2.31 -12.46 21.69
C SER A 46 -1.64 -13.33 22.76
N ASN A 47 -2.24 -13.43 23.96
CA ASN A 47 -1.68 -14.16 25.11
C ASN A 47 -2.58 -15.35 25.48
N TRP A 48 -2.10 -16.58 25.34
CA TRP A 48 -2.88 -17.81 25.52
C TRP A 48 -2.25 -18.72 26.56
N GLY A 49 -2.66 -18.52 27.81
CA GLY A 49 -2.17 -19.27 28.96
C GLY A 49 -0.67 -19.11 29.16
N ASP A 50 0.08 -20.06 28.64
CA ASP A 50 1.52 -20.21 28.80
C ASP A 50 2.33 -19.66 27.61
N TYR A 51 1.67 -19.11 26.59
CA TYR A 51 2.27 -18.70 25.33
C TYR A 51 1.80 -17.31 24.88
N ASN A 52 2.68 -16.56 24.22
CA ASN A 52 2.32 -15.34 23.48
C ASN A 52 2.50 -15.60 21.98
N ILE A 53 1.57 -15.10 21.17
CA ILE A 53 1.58 -15.22 19.72
C ILE A 53 1.61 -13.82 19.13
N ALA A 54 2.70 -13.47 18.47
CA ALA A 54 2.81 -12.25 17.69
C ALA A 54 2.70 -12.57 16.21
N VAL A 55 1.83 -11.87 15.48
CA VAL A 55 1.61 -12.06 14.03
C VAL A 55 2.15 -10.86 13.29
N SER A 56 2.84 -11.06 12.18
CA SER A 56 3.21 -10.01 11.22
C SER A 56 2.97 -10.46 9.78
N VAL A 57 2.56 -9.54 8.91
CA VAL A 57 2.22 -9.82 7.51
C VAL A 57 3.04 -8.95 6.57
N SER A 58 3.52 -9.49 5.45
CA SER A 58 4.16 -8.69 4.39
C SER A 58 3.20 -7.65 3.82
N ALA A 59 3.74 -6.58 3.22
CA ALA A 59 2.92 -5.48 2.67
C ALA A 59 1.89 -5.99 1.64
N ASP A 60 2.31 -6.90 0.77
CA ASP A 60 1.45 -7.55 -0.24
C ASP A 60 0.48 -8.57 0.36
N GLY A 61 0.47 -8.82 1.67
CA GLY A 61 -0.46 -9.74 2.33
C GLY A 61 -0.17 -11.24 2.10
N SER A 62 0.90 -11.59 1.39
CA SER A 62 1.12 -12.96 0.92
C SER A 62 1.99 -13.80 1.87
N VAL A 63 2.79 -13.17 2.72
CA VAL A 63 3.64 -13.84 3.72
C VAL A 63 3.16 -13.51 5.12
N TRP A 64 2.84 -14.55 5.87
CA TRP A 64 2.35 -14.49 7.24
C TRP A 64 3.35 -15.12 8.18
N THR A 65 3.78 -14.38 9.20
CA THR A 65 4.73 -14.85 10.21
C THR A 65 4.07 -14.86 11.59
N TYR A 66 4.09 -16.00 12.25
CA TYR A 66 3.59 -16.22 13.59
C TYR A 66 4.77 -16.54 14.51
N ASN A 67 5.07 -15.62 15.44
CA ASN A 67 6.08 -15.79 16.46
C ASN A 67 5.43 -16.20 17.77
N ILE A 68 5.62 -17.45 18.15
CA ILE A 68 5.08 -18.04 19.37
C ILE A 68 6.20 -18.12 20.40
N THR A 69 6.03 -17.44 21.54
CA THR A 69 7.00 -17.43 22.63
C THR A 69 6.38 -18.01 23.90
N ARG A 70 7.23 -18.57 24.77
CA ARG A 70 6.79 -19.05 26.07
C ARG A 70 6.69 -17.89 27.05
N VAL A 71 5.61 -17.85 27.82
CA VAL A 71 5.43 -16.92 28.94
C VAL A 71 6.07 -17.48 30.21
N LYS A 72 5.98 -18.81 30.41
CA LYS A 72 6.57 -19.49 31.58
C LYS A 72 7.72 -20.39 31.17
N ALA A 73 8.76 -20.44 32.01
CA ALA A 73 9.96 -21.23 31.72
C ALA A 73 9.69 -22.74 31.60
N ASN A 74 8.69 -23.26 32.31
CA ASN A 74 8.33 -24.69 32.36
C ASN A 74 7.22 -25.09 31.38
N SER A 75 6.78 -24.19 30.49
CA SER A 75 5.78 -24.51 29.48
C SER A 75 6.24 -25.65 28.57
N LYS A 76 5.30 -26.45 28.07
CA LYS A 76 5.63 -27.62 27.23
C LYS A 76 6.06 -27.18 25.82
N ASN A 77 6.66 -28.10 25.07
CA ASN A 77 6.88 -27.87 23.64
C ASN A 77 5.54 -27.90 22.89
N LEU A 78 5.43 -27.07 21.85
CA LEU A 78 4.35 -27.18 20.89
C LEU A 78 4.44 -28.52 20.17
N SER A 79 3.29 -29.16 19.95
CA SER A 79 3.19 -30.27 19.02
C SER A 79 2.54 -29.83 17.72
N HIS A 80 1.50 -28.98 17.80
CA HIS A 80 0.83 -28.41 16.64
C HIS A 80 0.38 -26.98 16.88
N PHE A 81 0.30 -26.22 15.79
CA PHE A 81 -0.37 -24.93 15.74
C PHE A 81 -1.36 -24.95 14.56
N ILE A 82 -2.60 -24.52 14.81
CA ILE A 82 -3.69 -24.59 13.85
C ILE A 82 -4.26 -23.19 13.67
N ILE A 83 -4.46 -22.79 12.42
CA ILE A 83 -5.02 -21.49 12.05
C ILE A 83 -6.27 -21.74 11.22
N ASP A 84 -7.40 -21.15 11.64
CA ASP A 84 -8.61 -21.09 10.83
C ASP A 84 -8.35 -20.18 9.62
N LEU A 85 -8.63 -20.69 8.42
CA LEU A 85 -8.50 -19.93 7.19
C LEU A 85 -9.87 -19.40 6.73
N LYS A 86 -10.99 -19.85 7.29
CA LYS A 86 -12.37 -19.51 6.88
C LYS A 86 -12.82 -18.11 7.33
N ASN A 87 -11.99 -17.11 7.12
CA ASN A 87 -12.21 -15.76 7.62
C ASN A 87 -12.87 -14.80 6.60
N CYS A 88 -13.18 -15.25 5.38
CA CYS A 88 -13.87 -14.48 4.34
C CYS A 88 -14.85 -15.32 3.51
N GLY A 89 -15.60 -16.22 4.15
CA GLY A 89 -16.59 -17.04 3.46
C GLY A 89 -15.98 -17.84 2.31
N ILE A 90 -16.55 -17.76 1.11
CA ILE A 90 -16.07 -18.52 -0.07
C ILE A 90 -14.73 -18.02 -0.61
N ASN A 91 -14.37 -16.76 -0.32
CA ASN A 91 -13.15 -16.12 -0.81
C ASN A 91 -11.97 -16.32 0.15
N SER A 92 -12.20 -16.96 1.30
CA SER A 92 -11.18 -17.30 2.27
C SER A 92 -9.96 -17.97 1.64
N ALA A 93 -8.77 -17.72 2.20
CA ALA A 93 -7.61 -18.55 1.90
C ALA A 93 -7.94 -20.03 2.16
N THR A 94 -7.37 -20.93 1.37
CA THR A 94 -7.53 -22.38 1.51
C THR A 94 -6.16 -23.02 1.68
N PHE A 95 -6.15 -24.29 2.10
CA PHE A 95 -4.90 -25.06 2.16
C PHE A 95 -4.18 -25.13 0.81
N GLY A 96 -4.92 -25.13 -0.30
CA GLY A 96 -4.37 -25.18 -1.66
C GLY A 96 -3.69 -23.89 -2.11
N ASP A 97 -4.02 -22.74 -1.50
CA ASP A 97 -3.38 -21.46 -1.79
C ASP A 97 -1.98 -21.34 -1.14
N ILE A 98 -1.57 -22.29 -0.27
CA ILE A 98 -0.28 -22.26 0.42
C ILE A 98 0.84 -22.80 -0.50
N LEU A 99 1.80 -21.95 -0.85
CA LEU A 99 2.95 -22.33 -1.67
C LEU A 99 4.03 -23.05 -0.86
N TRP A 100 4.34 -22.52 0.32
CA TRP A 100 5.31 -23.13 1.25
C TRP A 100 5.09 -22.61 2.66
N ALA A 101 5.63 -23.35 3.63
CA ALA A 101 5.71 -22.90 5.01
C ALA A 101 7.00 -23.36 5.68
N THR A 102 7.41 -22.65 6.73
CA THR A 102 8.56 -23.03 7.56
C THR A 102 8.26 -22.95 9.05
N VAL A 103 9.00 -23.72 9.83
CA VAL A 103 9.13 -23.59 11.29
C VAL A 103 10.60 -23.39 11.61
N ASN A 104 10.93 -22.25 12.20
CA ASN A 104 12.32 -21.86 12.51
C ASN A 104 13.25 -21.98 11.29
N GLY A 105 12.75 -21.60 10.11
CA GLY A 105 13.49 -21.62 8.84
C GLY A 105 13.57 -22.98 8.14
N ASN A 106 13.11 -24.08 8.76
CA ASN A 106 13.05 -25.40 8.13
C ASN A 106 11.65 -25.64 7.53
N PRO A 107 11.50 -26.41 6.44
CA PRO A 107 10.19 -26.74 5.87
C PRO A 107 9.23 -27.27 6.93
N ALA A 108 8.01 -26.71 6.94
CA ALA A 108 6.97 -27.14 7.86
C ALA A 108 6.24 -28.39 7.34
N ASP A 109 5.87 -29.28 8.25
CA ASP A 109 4.91 -30.34 7.98
C ASP A 109 3.50 -29.75 8.10
N LEU A 110 2.82 -29.57 6.98
CA LEU A 110 1.47 -28.99 6.94
C LEU A 110 0.41 -30.06 6.72
N SER A 111 -0.74 -29.89 7.36
CA SER A 111 -1.88 -30.79 7.16
C SER A 111 -3.21 -30.02 7.21
N PRO A 112 -4.17 -30.35 6.30
CA PRO A 112 -5.52 -29.79 6.33
C PRO A 112 -6.47 -30.57 7.24
N THR A 113 -5.97 -31.57 7.99
CA THR A 113 -6.77 -32.38 8.91
C THR A 113 -6.17 -32.32 10.30
N GLU A 114 -7.01 -32.39 11.35
CA GLU A 114 -6.49 -32.41 12.72
C GLU A 114 -5.79 -33.74 13.03
N GLY A 115 -6.20 -34.84 12.36
CA GLY A 115 -5.77 -36.20 12.66
C GLY A 115 -6.57 -36.81 13.83
N SER A 116 -6.16 -37.98 14.29
CA SER A 116 -6.77 -38.66 15.44
C SER A 116 -6.02 -38.32 16.73
N GLY A 117 -6.72 -38.11 17.85
CA GLY A 117 -6.11 -38.01 19.18
C GLY A 117 -5.62 -36.62 19.60
N THR A 118 -5.95 -35.60 18.82
CA THR A 118 -5.78 -34.18 19.18
C THR A 118 -7.03 -33.70 19.93
N THR A 119 -6.82 -32.93 20.99
CA THR A 119 -7.89 -32.40 21.85
C THR A 119 -8.35 -31.01 21.42
N CYS A 120 -7.98 -30.54 20.22
CA CYS A 120 -8.23 -29.18 19.76
C CYS A 120 -9.54 -29.05 18.99
N ASN A 121 -9.95 -30.09 18.26
CA ASN A 121 -11.19 -30.20 17.49
C ASN A 121 -11.58 -28.93 16.69
N PRO A 122 -10.68 -28.39 15.83
CA PRO A 122 -11.02 -27.25 14.98
C PRO A 122 -12.18 -27.57 14.04
N GLN A 123 -12.39 -28.85 13.68
CA GLN A 123 -13.50 -29.30 12.82
C GLN A 123 -14.88 -29.01 13.40
N ALA A 124 -15.01 -28.82 14.72
CA ALA A 124 -16.26 -28.37 15.33
C ALA A 124 -16.58 -26.89 15.03
N THR A 125 -15.58 -26.12 14.58
CA THR A 125 -15.69 -24.68 14.33
C THR A 125 -15.54 -24.32 12.85
N THR A 126 -14.63 -24.99 12.15
CA THR A 126 -14.26 -24.67 10.76
C THR A 126 -13.94 -25.95 9.98
N ASP A 127 -14.26 -25.94 8.69
CA ASP A 127 -13.89 -26.97 7.71
C ASP A 127 -12.66 -26.58 6.88
N ASN A 128 -12.10 -25.39 7.10
CA ASN A 128 -10.99 -24.84 6.32
C ASN A 128 -9.93 -24.25 7.25
N PHE A 129 -8.87 -25.02 7.51
CA PHE A 129 -7.77 -24.63 8.38
C PHE A 129 -6.44 -25.20 7.88
N VAL A 130 -5.36 -24.64 8.38
CA VAL A 130 -4.02 -25.19 8.22
C VAL A 130 -3.46 -25.60 9.59
N LYS A 131 -2.94 -26.82 9.69
CA LYS A 131 -2.19 -27.32 10.86
C LYS A 131 -0.71 -27.41 10.52
N PHE A 132 0.12 -26.71 11.28
CA PHE A 132 1.53 -27.03 11.42
C PHE A 132 1.65 -28.27 12.30
N ALA A 133 1.90 -29.41 11.68
CA ALA A 133 2.12 -30.68 12.35
C ALA A 133 3.57 -30.81 12.83
N ASN A 134 3.78 -31.71 13.79
CA ASN A 134 5.11 -32.13 14.24
C ASN A 134 6.10 -30.98 14.52
N VAL A 135 5.60 -29.91 15.16
CA VAL A 135 6.38 -28.70 15.44
C VAL A 135 7.60 -29.08 16.29
N PRO A 136 8.84 -28.83 15.83
CA PRO A 136 10.03 -29.21 16.57
C PRO A 136 10.10 -28.54 17.94
N ALA A 137 10.70 -29.21 18.92
CA ALA A 137 10.96 -28.63 20.23
C ALA A 137 11.83 -27.37 20.12
N SER A 138 11.54 -26.36 20.95
CA SER A 138 12.32 -25.12 21.00
C SER A 138 12.36 -24.55 22.42
N THR A 139 13.52 -23.99 22.78
CA THR A 139 13.78 -23.36 24.08
C THR A 139 13.46 -21.86 24.08
N THR A 140 13.55 -21.19 22.92
CA THR A 140 13.37 -19.73 22.77
C THR A 140 11.99 -19.36 22.22
N GLY A 141 11.36 -20.26 21.47
CA GLY A 141 10.08 -20.02 20.80
C GLY A 141 10.06 -20.57 19.38
N TRP A 142 8.99 -20.27 18.64
CA TRP A 142 8.77 -20.76 17.30
C TRP A 142 8.43 -19.61 16.37
N THR A 143 9.11 -19.54 15.23
CA THR A 143 8.78 -18.64 14.13
C THR A 143 8.21 -19.49 13.00
N LEU A 144 6.90 -19.40 12.81
CA LEU A 144 6.16 -20.12 11.79
C LEU A 144 5.88 -19.15 10.65
N VAL A 145 6.26 -19.52 9.43
CA VAL A 145 6.04 -18.66 8.24
C VAL A 145 5.18 -19.41 7.24
N LEU A 146 4.14 -18.76 6.73
CA LEU A 146 3.28 -19.22 5.64
C LEU A 146 3.41 -18.27 4.46
N LYS A 147 3.62 -18.81 3.26
CA LYS A 147 3.51 -18.07 2.00
C LYS A 147 2.31 -18.59 1.23
N PHE A 148 1.40 -17.69 0.90
CA PHE A 148 0.31 -17.93 -0.03
C PHE A 148 0.68 -17.54 -1.46
N ASP A 149 -0.09 -18.02 -2.42
CA ASP A 149 0.04 -17.71 -3.85
C ASP A 149 -0.30 -16.25 -4.19
N ARG A 150 -1.15 -15.63 -3.37
CA ARG A 150 -1.56 -14.22 -3.47
C ARG A 150 -1.63 -13.54 -2.09
N GLY A 151 -1.89 -12.24 -2.12
CA GLY A 151 -2.12 -11.44 -0.92
C GLY A 151 -3.47 -11.71 -0.26
N TYR A 152 -3.53 -11.65 1.06
CA TYR A 152 -4.77 -11.65 1.83
C TYR A 152 -4.80 -10.46 2.79
N GLU A 153 -5.98 -9.86 2.94
CA GLU A 153 -6.25 -8.83 3.94
C GLU A 153 -6.17 -9.42 5.36
N ILE A 154 -6.03 -8.55 6.37
CA ILE A 154 -5.93 -9.00 7.75
C ILE A 154 -7.31 -9.14 8.38
N PHE A 155 -7.64 -10.36 8.80
CA PHE A 155 -8.78 -10.62 9.67
C PHE A 155 -8.32 -10.70 11.13
N THR A 156 -8.73 -9.74 11.96
CA THR A 156 -8.15 -9.53 13.31
C THR A 156 -8.67 -10.52 14.37
N THR A 157 -9.73 -11.26 14.07
CA THR A 157 -10.41 -12.16 15.01
C THR A 157 -10.45 -13.61 14.52
N GLY A 158 -9.45 -14.05 13.75
CA GLY A 158 -9.38 -15.41 13.25
C GLY A 158 -9.16 -16.41 14.38
N ALA A 159 -9.86 -17.53 14.37
CA ALA A 159 -9.67 -18.58 15.37
C ALA A 159 -8.36 -19.32 15.14
N ALA A 160 -7.68 -19.69 16.22
CA ALA A 160 -6.53 -20.59 16.14
C ALA A 160 -6.40 -21.43 17.40
N TRP A 161 -5.67 -22.54 17.28
CA TRP A 161 -5.46 -23.53 18.33
C TRP A 161 -3.99 -23.85 18.48
N LEU A 162 -3.56 -24.01 19.72
CA LEU A 162 -2.19 -24.30 20.10
C LEU A 162 -2.18 -25.54 20.98
N LYS A 163 -1.59 -26.63 20.48
CA LYS A 163 -1.40 -27.87 21.24
C LYS A 163 0.00 -27.93 21.83
N ALA A 164 0.07 -28.12 23.14
CA ALA A 164 1.32 -28.35 23.86
C ALA A 164 1.12 -29.45 24.91
N GLY A 165 1.92 -30.52 24.81
CA GLY A 165 1.70 -31.73 25.59
C GLY A 165 0.26 -32.27 25.43
N THR A 166 -0.44 -32.47 26.55
CA THR A 166 -1.83 -32.94 26.56
C THR A 166 -2.86 -31.81 26.42
N SER A 167 -2.46 -30.57 26.66
CA SER A 167 -3.36 -29.40 26.59
C SER A 167 -3.55 -28.90 25.15
N CYS A 168 -4.76 -28.40 24.88
CA CYS A 168 -5.03 -27.55 23.73
C CYS A 168 -5.59 -26.22 24.21
N ASN A 169 -4.99 -25.12 23.76
CA ASN A 169 -5.47 -23.77 23.99
C ASN A 169 -6.10 -23.25 22.69
N GLN A 170 -7.18 -22.50 22.80
CA GLN A 170 -7.86 -21.84 21.69
C GLN A 170 -7.95 -20.34 21.98
N GLY A 171 -7.87 -19.52 20.93
CA GLY A 171 -8.15 -18.10 21.02
C GLY A 171 -8.28 -17.45 19.65
N VAL A 172 -8.29 -16.11 19.65
CA VAL A 172 -8.29 -15.29 18.44
C VAL A 172 -6.90 -14.73 18.15
N ILE A 173 -6.54 -14.66 16.88
CA ILE A 173 -5.32 -14.03 16.35
C ILE A 173 -5.65 -13.24 15.06
N ALA A 174 -4.70 -12.43 14.60
CA ALA A 174 -4.71 -12.01 13.21
C ALA A 174 -4.47 -13.22 12.29
N ALA A 175 -5.31 -13.38 11.28
CA ALA A 175 -5.26 -14.48 10.30
C ALA A 175 -5.60 -13.96 8.89
N PRO A 176 -5.29 -14.72 7.82
CA PRO A 176 -5.65 -14.36 6.46
C PRO A 176 -7.17 -14.20 6.30
N GLY A 177 -7.60 -13.06 5.78
CA GLY A 177 -8.98 -12.68 5.51
C GLY A 177 -9.39 -12.91 4.05
N CYS A 178 -9.98 -11.88 3.44
CA CYS A 178 -10.32 -11.90 2.02
C CYS A 178 -9.04 -11.76 1.16
N PRO A 179 -9.03 -12.27 -0.08
CA PRO A 179 -7.92 -12.03 -1.00
C PRO A 179 -7.77 -10.52 -1.17
N LYS A 180 -6.53 -10.04 -1.13
CA LYS A 180 -6.25 -8.68 -1.59
C LYS A 180 -6.55 -8.66 -3.07
N GLU A 181 -7.49 -7.82 -3.46
CA GLU A 181 -7.66 -7.52 -4.87
C GLU A 181 -6.39 -6.81 -5.35
N GLU A 182 -5.94 -7.16 -6.54
CA GLU A 182 -4.84 -6.45 -7.19
C GLU A 182 -5.31 -5.02 -7.43
N ARG A 183 -4.92 -4.11 -6.54
CA ARG A 183 -5.25 -2.70 -6.67
C ARG A 183 -4.29 -2.12 -7.69
N CYS A 184 -4.78 -1.98 -8.90
CA CYS A 184 -4.14 -1.15 -9.90
C CYS A 184 -4.58 0.30 -9.71
N SER A 185 -3.81 1.25 -10.25
CA SER A 185 -4.21 2.65 -10.33
C SER A 185 -4.21 3.15 -11.76
N PHE A 186 -5.25 3.89 -12.13
CA PHE A 186 -5.20 4.67 -13.36
C PHE A 186 -4.32 5.91 -13.16
N SER A 187 -3.84 6.50 -14.26
CA SER A 187 -2.98 7.69 -14.22
C SER A 187 -3.77 8.96 -13.93
N GLN A 188 -3.09 10.01 -13.48
CA GLN A 188 -3.68 11.36 -13.38
C GLN A 188 -4.33 11.82 -14.71
N GLY A 189 -3.74 11.45 -15.86
CA GLY A 189 -4.31 11.79 -17.17
C GLY A 189 -5.69 11.14 -17.41
N TYR A 190 -5.88 9.91 -16.92
CA TYR A 190 -7.16 9.21 -17.01
C TYR A 190 -8.26 9.97 -16.26
N PHE A 191 -8.02 10.38 -15.02
CA PHE A 191 -9.06 11.05 -14.23
C PHE A 191 -9.29 12.51 -14.58
N PHE A 192 -8.22 13.26 -14.87
CA PHE A 192 -8.29 14.73 -14.91
C PHE A 192 -8.18 15.33 -16.31
N ALA A 193 -7.42 14.71 -17.24
CA ALA A 193 -7.24 15.28 -18.57
C ALA A 193 -8.46 15.06 -19.47
N ASN A 194 -9.05 13.86 -19.40
CA ASN A 194 -10.13 13.41 -20.29
C ASN A 194 -11.25 12.65 -19.56
N GLY A 195 -11.31 12.73 -18.22
CA GLY A 195 -12.05 11.78 -17.40
C GLY A 195 -13.56 11.72 -17.64
N ALA A 196 -14.17 12.81 -18.11
CA ALA A 196 -15.61 12.86 -18.37
C ALA A 196 -15.97 12.42 -19.78
N ASP A 197 -15.09 12.67 -20.75
CA ASP A 197 -15.49 12.70 -22.16
C ASP A 197 -15.10 11.43 -22.94
N ASN A 198 -14.08 10.66 -22.49
CA ASN A 198 -13.45 9.68 -23.38
C ASN A 198 -13.04 8.32 -22.76
N ASN A 199 -13.23 8.08 -21.46
CA ASN A 199 -12.65 6.89 -20.82
C ASN A 199 -13.44 6.28 -19.64
N GLY A 200 -14.62 6.81 -19.33
CA GLY A 200 -15.49 6.27 -18.28
C GLY A 200 -15.12 6.66 -16.85
N ALA A 201 -14.13 7.54 -16.63
CA ALA A 201 -13.68 7.88 -15.28
C ALA A 201 -14.79 8.48 -14.41
N SER A 202 -15.83 9.10 -15.00
CA SER A 202 -17.00 9.63 -14.28
C SER A 202 -17.66 8.62 -13.34
N ALA A 203 -17.67 7.33 -13.69
CA ALA A 203 -18.24 6.29 -12.85
C ALA A 203 -17.49 6.10 -11.52
N LEU A 204 -16.24 6.56 -11.44
CA LEU A 204 -15.39 6.47 -10.25
C LEU A 204 -15.45 7.73 -9.37
N TRP A 205 -16.07 8.81 -9.85
CA TRP A 205 -16.27 10.05 -9.10
C TRP A 205 -17.57 10.05 -8.27
N VAL A 206 -17.99 8.89 -7.75
CA VAL A 206 -19.33 8.68 -7.16
C VAL A 206 -19.68 9.68 -6.05
N ASN A 207 -18.70 10.08 -5.23
CA ASN A 207 -18.88 11.02 -4.12
C ASN A 207 -17.99 12.27 -4.21
N GLY A 208 -17.42 12.53 -5.39
CA GLY A 208 -16.32 13.47 -5.54
C GLY A 208 -14.98 12.92 -5.04
N LEU A 209 -13.96 13.76 -5.09
CA LEU A 209 -12.62 13.51 -4.60
C LEU A 209 -12.34 14.47 -3.45
N THR A 210 -12.18 13.97 -2.24
CA THR A 210 -11.73 14.80 -1.12
C THR A 210 -10.20 14.82 -1.09
N ILE A 211 -9.57 15.98 -0.95
CA ILE A 211 -8.14 16.17 -0.65
C ILE A 211 -8.04 17.35 0.33
N GLY A 212 -7.28 17.19 1.41
CA GLY A 212 -7.10 18.24 2.42
C GLY A 212 -8.42 18.68 3.07
N GLY A 213 -9.39 17.78 3.20
CA GLY A 213 -10.71 18.09 3.76
C GLY A 213 -11.65 18.88 2.83
N ILE A 214 -11.23 19.19 1.60
CA ILE A 214 -12.09 19.84 0.59
C ILE A 214 -12.55 18.77 -0.42
N ASN A 215 -13.86 18.68 -0.66
CA ASN A 215 -14.42 17.77 -1.66
C ASN A 215 -14.54 18.45 -3.03
N TYR A 216 -13.94 17.84 -4.04
CA TYR A 216 -13.91 18.30 -5.42
C TYR A 216 -14.81 17.43 -6.30
N THR A 217 -15.59 18.07 -7.17
CA THR A 217 -16.32 17.38 -8.23
C THR A 217 -15.39 17.04 -9.40
N GLN A 218 -15.82 16.13 -10.29
CA GLN A 218 -15.06 15.81 -11.49
C GLN A 218 -14.80 17.05 -12.35
N THR A 219 -15.81 17.90 -12.55
CA THR A 219 -15.68 19.15 -13.29
C THR A 219 -14.62 20.08 -12.68
N GLN A 220 -14.57 20.15 -11.34
CA GLN A 220 -13.52 20.91 -10.65
C GLN A 220 -12.14 20.26 -10.87
N GLY A 221 -12.00 18.94 -10.74
CA GLY A 221 -10.76 18.24 -11.02
C GLY A 221 -10.23 18.54 -12.44
N ASN A 222 -11.08 18.43 -13.45
CA ASN A 222 -10.71 18.74 -14.84
C ASN A 222 -10.31 20.21 -15.01
N THR A 223 -11.05 21.13 -14.39
CA THR A 223 -10.73 22.56 -14.43
C THR A 223 -9.36 22.84 -13.82
N ALA A 224 -9.06 22.23 -12.67
CA ALA A 224 -7.76 22.37 -12.03
C ALA A 224 -6.62 21.86 -12.91
N TRP A 225 -6.83 20.73 -13.60
CA TRP A 225 -5.86 20.19 -14.55
C TRP A 225 -5.55 21.14 -15.70
N PHE A 226 -6.57 21.76 -16.30
CA PHE A 226 -6.36 22.72 -17.39
C PHE A 226 -5.62 23.98 -16.94
N ILE A 227 -5.87 24.45 -15.71
CA ILE A 227 -5.12 25.59 -15.13
C ILE A 227 -3.65 25.19 -14.95
N ASP A 228 -3.38 24.05 -14.32
CA ASP A 228 -2.01 23.65 -13.96
C ASP A 228 -1.14 23.28 -15.17
N ARG A 229 -1.73 22.64 -16.19
CA ARG A 229 -1.03 22.33 -17.46
C ARG A 229 -0.72 23.57 -18.30
N GLY A 230 -1.24 24.73 -17.91
CA GLY A 230 -0.97 26.02 -18.53
C GLY A 230 0.44 26.56 -18.24
N ARG A 231 0.66 27.84 -18.53
CA ARG A 231 1.93 28.51 -18.18
C ARG A 231 1.99 28.76 -16.68
N GLY A 232 3.14 28.49 -16.06
CA GLY A 232 3.37 28.76 -14.64
C GLY A 232 2.81 27.72 -13.67
N GLY A 233 2.58 26.48 -14.14
CA GLY A 233 2.11 25.37 -13.30
C GLY A 233 2.95 25.17 -12.04
N ASP A 234 2.28 24.83 -10.94
CA ASP A 234 2.91 24.61 -9.64
C ASP A 234 3.18 23.12 -9.49
N GLN A 235 4.45 22.71 -9.42
CA GLN A 235 4.81 21.28 -9.31
C GLN A 235 4.15 20.57 -8.11
N THR A 236 3.74 21.33 -7.09
CA THR A 236 2.98 20.81 -5.94
C THR A 236 1.62 20.21 -6.36
N MET A 237 1.01 20.74 -7.44
CA MET A 237 -0.23 20.21 -8.00
C MET A 237 -0.07 18.82 -8.60
N ASN A 238 1.14 18.40 -9.03
CA ASN A 238 1.36 17.01 -9.39
C ASN A 238 1.08 16.08 -8.21
N GLY A 239 1.48 16.45 -6.98
CA GLY A 239 1.12 15.70 -5.78
C GLY A 239 -0.39 15.61 -5.57
N PHE A 240 -1.11 16.72 -5.78
CA PHE A 240 -2.57 16.74 -5.72
C PHE A 240 -3.20 15.76 -6.72
N PHE A 241 -2.77 15.78 -7.98
CA PHE A 241 -3.33 14.91 -9.02
C PHE A 241 -2.95 13.44 -8.82
N GLN A 242 -1.73 13.13 -8.39
CA GLN A 242 -1.32 11.74 -8.14
C GLN A 242 -2.08 11.14 -6.95
N LEU A 243 -2.23 11.89 -5.86
CA LEU A 243 -3.08 11.46 -4.75
C LEU A 243 -4.53 11.24 -5.23
N GLY A 244 -5.06 12.19 -6.00
CA GLY A 244 -6.39 12.07 -6.57
C GLY A 244 -6.59 10.82 -7.42
N ALA A 245 -5.61 10.50 -8.28
CA ALA A 245 -5.66 9.33 -9.15
C ALA A 245 -5.68 8.02 -8.36
N VAL A 246 -4.80 7.89 -7.36
CA VAL A 246 -4.77 6.69 -6.51
C VAL A 246 -6.02 6.56 -5.64
N ARG A 247 -6.51 7.67 -5.07
CA ARG A 247 -7.73 7.67 -4.23
C ARG A 247 -8.97 7.28 -5.04
N LEU A 248 -9.13 7.82 -6.25
CA LEU A 248 -10.22 7.45 -7.17
C LEU A 248 -10.09 6.03 -7.71
N SER A 249 -8.87 5.48 -7.78
CA SER A 249 -8.63 4.07 -8.11
C SER A 249 -8.82 3.13 -6.91
N GLY A 250 -9.10 3.66 -5.71
CA GLY A 250 -9.23 2.88 -4.49
C GLY A 250 -7.90 2.30 -3.96
N ALA A 251 -6.74 2.77 -4.42
CA ALA A 251 -5.42 2.22 -4.10
C ALA A 251 -4.66 3.00 -3.01
N GLU A 252 -5.31 3.94 -2.30
CA GLU A 252 -4.63 4.84 -1.36
C GLU A 252 -3.91 4.13 -0.21
N SER A 253 -4.43 2.98 0.24
CA SER A 253 -3.80 2.19 1.29
C SER A 253 -2.35 1.81 0.97
N GLU A 254 -2.03 1.65 -0.32
CA GLU A 254 -0.71 1.25 -0.80
C GLU A 254 0.31 2.40 -0.73
N VAL A 255 -0.16 3.66 -0.65
CA VAL A 255 0.67 4.86 -0.59
C VAL A 255 0.32 5.75 0.61
N ALA A 256 -0.24 5.19 1.67
CA ALA A 256 -0.84 5.92 2.79
C ALA A 256 0.10 6.96 3.44
N THR A 257 1.41 6.65 3.56
CA THR A 257 2.41 7.58 4.12
C THR A 257 2.56 8.84 3.27
N ASP A 258 2.70 8.69 1.96
CA ASP A 258 2.88 9.82 1.03
C ASP A 258 1.54 10.55 0.82
N ALA A 259 0.41 9.83 0.82
CA ALA A 259 -0.93 10.42 0.81
C ALA A 259 -1.16 11.35 2.01
N ALA A 260 -0.77 10.94 3.22
CA ALA A 260 -0.91 11.74 4.44
C ALA A 260 -0.12 13.07 4.39
N ILE A 261 1.05 13.08 3.76
CA ILE A 261 1.85 14.31 3.56
C ILE A 261 1.09 15.30 2.67
N ILE A 262 0.55 14.80 1.56
CA ILE A 262 -0.17 15.62 0.57
C ILE A 262 -1.49 16.12 1.18
N ASP A 263 -2.27 15.26 1.83
CA ASP A 263 -3.52 15.65 2.50
C ASP A 263 -3.28 16.68 3.59
N ALA A 264 -2.25 16.51 4.43
CA ALA A 264 -1.93 17.47 5.48
C ALA A 264 -1.54 18.84 4.90
N TYR A 265 -0.74 18.88 3.83
CA TYR A 265 -0.40 20.14 3.17
C TYR A 265 -1.64 20.85 2.62
N PHE A 266 -2.54 20.14 1.95
CA PHE A 266 -3.76 20.71 1.39
C PHE A 266 -4.87 20.94 2.42
N ASN A 267 -4.67 20.59 3.70
CA ASN A 267 -5.69 20.68 4.73
C ASN A 267 -6.28 22.10 4.85
N GLY A 268 -7.57 22.24 4.53
CA GLY A 268 -8.30 23.51 4.54
C GLY A 268 -7.99 24.44 3.36
N ILE A 269 -7.12 24.05 2.42
CA ILE A 269 -6.80 24.84 1.23
C ILE A 269 -7.81 24.52 0.13
N ASN A 270 -8.73 25.44 -0.15
CA ASN A 270 -9.46 25.41 -1.40
C ASN A 270 -8.57 25.93 -2.55
N ILE A 271 -7.99 25.04 -3.35
CA ILE A 271 -7.07 25.39 -4.45
C ILE A 271 -7.62 26.46 -5.43
N PHE A 272 -8.94 26.57 -5.60
CA PHE A 272 -9.52 27.59 -6.49
C PHE A 272 -9.42 29.00 -5.94
N THR A 273 -9.22 29.17 -4.62
CA THR A 273 -8.95 30.48 -4.02
C THR A 273 -7.49 30.90 -4.17
N THR A 274 -6.61 30.01 -4.64
CA THR A 274 -5.19 30.31 -4.88
C THR A 274 -4.88 30.58 -6.35
N VAL A 275 -5.89 30.60 -7.22
CA VAL A 275 -5.70 30.86 -8.65
C VAL A 275 -5.34 32.33 -8.88
N VAL A 276 -4.27 32.57 -9.61
CA VAL A 276 -3.83 33.89 -10.06
C VAL A 276 -4.02 33.99 -11.57
N THR A 277 -4.60 35.11 -12.01
CA THR A 277 -4.76 35.44 -13.45
C THR A 277 -3.77 36.52 -13.84
N VAL A 278 -2.94 36.24 -14.83
CA VAL A 278 -2.06 37.22 -15.51
C VAL A 278 -2.77 37.68 -16.77
N ASN A 279 -2.75 38.98 -17.10
CA ASN A 279 -3.57 39.56 -18.18
C ASN A 279 -2.86 39.75 -19.53
N ALA A 280 -1.54 39.50 -19.64
CA ALA A 280 -0.79 39.72 -20.88
C ALA A 280 0.50 38.89 -20.99
N PRO A 281 0.52 37.76 -21.73
CA PRO A 281 -0.65 37.06 -22.27
C PRO A 281 -1.58 36.57 -21.16
N THR A 282 -2.86 36.37 -21.45
CA THR A 282 -3.79 35.88 -20.43
C THR A 282 -3.53 34.42 -20.09
N TYR A 283 -3.16 34.12 -18.85
CA TYR A 283 -3.05 32.75 -18.34
C TYR A 283 -3.34 32.70 -16.84
N GLN A 284 -3.66 31.50 -16.36
CA GLN A 284 -3.94 31.23 -14.95
C GLN A 284 -2.94 30.21 -14.40
N TYR A 285 -2.63 30.32 -13.12
CA TYR A 285 -1.81 29.35 -12.40
C TYR A 285 -2.19 29.31 -10.91
N PHE A 286 -1.77 28.26 -10.21
CA PHE A 286 -1.97 28.14 -8.76
C PHE A 286 -0.80 28.78 -8.00
N ASN A 287 -1.10 29.69 -7.07
CA ASN A 287 -0.13 30.27 -6.16
C ASN A 287 -0.30 29.66 -4.76
N LEU A 288 0.10 28.41 -4.59
CA LEU A 288 0.00 27.70 -3.31
C LEU A 288 1.01 28.25 -2.29
N PRO A 289 0.72 28.19 -0.97
CA PRO A 289 1.64 28.66 0.07
C PRO A 289 2.95 27.85 0.08
N ALA A 290 4.07 28.44 0.51
CA ALA A 290 5.35 27.72 0.56
C ALA A 290 5.33 26.51 1.53
N SER A 291 4.50 26.59 2.57
CA SER A 291 4.25 25.54 3.55
C SER A 291 2.82 25.59 4.07
N SER A 292 2.25 24.44 4.40
CA SER A 292 0.94 24.30 5.04
C SER A 292 0.87 22.96 5.76
N GLY A 293 0.07 22.88 6.83
CA GLY A 293 -0.14 21.64 7.59
C GLY A 293 1.15 20.98 8.13
N GLY A 294 2.21 21.74 8.34
CA GLY A 294 3.53 21.23 8.78
C GLY A 294 4.43 20.69 7.67
N TYR A 295 4.02 20.80 6.39
CA TYR A 295 4.78 20.33 5.23
C TYR A 295 5.09 21.47 4.25
N THR A 296 6.19 21.34 3.53
CA THR A 296 6.65 22.26 2.48
C THR A 296 6.26 21.75 1.09
N LYS A 297 6.25 22.64 0.08
CA LYS A 297 6.07 22.23 -1.32
C LYS A 297 7.01 21.11 -1.76
N ALA A 298 8.28 21.16 -1.37
CA ALA A 298 9.28 20.15 -1.73
C ALA A 298 8.92 18.75 -1.19
N GLN A 299 8.38 18.67 0.03
CA GLN A 299 7.95 17.39 0.60
C GLN A 299 6.72 16.83 -0.13
N VAL A 300 5.78 17.70 -0.53
CA VAL A 300 4.60 17.30 -1.30
C VAL A 300 4.98 16.82 -2.70
N ILE A 301 5.93 17.49 -3.36
CA ILE A 301 6.45 17.07 -4.67
C ILE A 301 7.12 15.69 -4.56
N ALA A 302 7.94 15.47 -3.52
CA ALA A 302 8.60 14.19 -3.30
C ALA A 302 7.58 13.06 -3.00
N ALA A 303 6.55 13.33 -2.20
CA ALA A 303 5.46 12.39 -1.94
C ALA A 303 4.69 12.07 -3.23
N GLY A 304 4.34 13.11 -4.02
CA GLY A 304 3.67 12.95 -5.31
C GLY A 304 4.47 12.11 -6.31
N ALA A 305 5.80 12.26 -6.35
CA ALA A 305 6.67 11.46 -7.21
C ALA A 305 6.61 9.96 -6.88
N LYS A 306 6.66 9.60 -5.58
CA LYS A 306 6.54 8.19 -5.15
C LYS A 306 5.16 7.59 -5.44
N ILE A 307 4.09 8.37 -5.30
CA ILE A 307 2.76 7.94 -5.73
C ILE A 307 2.75 7.70 -7.24
N GLY A 308 3.39 8.58 -8.02
CA GLY A 308 3.59 8.39 -9.46
C GLY A 308 4.31 7.08 -9.80
N GLU A 309 5.41 6.77 -9.12
CA GLU A 309 6.14 5.50 -9.29
C GLU A 309 5.25 4.28 -8.99
N TYR A 310 4.42 4.35 -7.94
CA TYR A 310 3.45 3.30 -7.64
C TYR A 310 2.43 3.12 -8.77
N ILE A 311 1.87 4.21 -9.29
CA ILE A 311 0.90 4.18 -10.40
C ILE A 311 1.54 3.58 -11.66
N ASP A 312 2.77 3.93 -11.97
CA ASP A 312 3.47 3.43 -13.17
C ASP A 312 3.74 1.93 -13.08
N VAL A 313 4.07 1.41 -11.89
CA VAL A 313 4.31 -0.02 -11.65
C VAL A 313 3.00 -0.82 -11.59
N ASN A 314 1.92 -0.22 -11.08
CA ASN A 314 0.64 -0.88 -10.83
C ASN A 314 -0.47 -0.32 -11.74
N HIS A 315 -0.15 -0.01 -13.00
CA HIS A 315 -1.11 0.63 -13.89
C HIS A 315 -2.29 -0.30 -14.22
N CYS A 316 -3.52 0.21 -14.16
CA CYS A 316 -4.68 -0.53 -14.66
C CYS A 316 -4.67 -0.59 -16.20
N ASN A 317 -4.96 -1.76 -16.77
CA ASN A 317 -5.12 -1.96 -18.22
C ASN A 317 -6.57 -1.79 -18.68
#